data_AF-A0A968KKI5-F1
#
_entry.id   AF-A0A968KKI5-F1
#
_cell.length_a   1.000
_cell.length_b   1.000
_cell.length_c   1.000
_cell.angle_alpha   90.00
_cell.angle_beta   90.00
_cell.angle_gamma   90.00
#
_symmetry.space_group_name_H-M   'P 1'
#
loop_
_entity.id
_entity.type
_entity.pdbx_description
1 polymer ?
#
loop_
_entity_poly.entity_id
_entity_poly.type
_entity_poly.pdbx_seq_one_letter_code
_entity_poly.pdbx_strand_id
1 'polypeptide(L)'
;MILAGDIGGTKVNLALFSEKGEAPSLYVEKTYPSRDYPGLISILERFLKETQPKLTRVCLGVAGPVQDGRSRLTHLPWVIDIRDLKPLLQTDSIELINDMAVMACAVPHLVPDEVETLQPGEPDREGKIGVLAAGTGLGQAFLVPFGEGVATGWWKPKAGNATFPPVTTWKPRFGNFSVREPAGWLLRMCCPDRGWSVCLIFSGSVTNSRNRIG
;
A
#
# COMPACT_ATOMS: atom_id res chain seq x y z
N MET A 1 -12.35 8.69 -13.21
CA MET A 1 -10.90 8.66 -12.93
C MET A 1 -10.73 8.25 -11.50
N ILE A 2 -9.69 7.47 -11.23
CA ILE A 2 -9.39 6.96 -9.90
C ILE A 2 -8.19 7.71 -9.35
N LEU A 3 -8.32 8.25 -8.14
CA LEU A 3 -7.20 8.83 -7.41
C LEU A 3 -6.61 7.78 -6.49
N ALA A 4 -5.34 7.46 -6.68
CA ALA A 4 -4.55 6.70 -5.72
C ALA A 4 -3.58 7.64 -5.01
N GLY A 5 -3.36 7.41 -3.71
CA GLY A 5 -2.38 8.16 -2.94
C GLY A 5 -1.58 7.26 -2.01
N ASP A 6 -0.28 7.53 -1.91
CA ASP A 6 0.62 7.00 -0.88
C ASP A 6 1.04 8.16 0.03
N ILE A 7 0.53 8.16 1.26
CA ILE A 7 0.69 9.22 2.24
C ILE A 7 1.70 8.75 3.30
N GLY A 8 2.97 9.00 2.99
CA GLY A 8 4.10 8.74 3.86
C GLY A 8 4.46 9.90 4.78
N GLY A 9 5.39 9.64 5.71
CA GLY A 9 5.88 10.65 6.65
C GLY A 9 6.75 11.75 6.01
N THR A 10 7.43 11.44 4.91
CA THR A 10 8.39 12.35 4.25
C THR A 10 7.89 12.88 2.91
N LYS A 11 7.12 12.07 2.19
CA LYS A 11 6.54 12.39 0.89
C LYS A 11 5.11 11.90 0.80
N VAL A 12 4.31 12.58 -0.01
CA VAL A 12 3.01 12.15 -0.48
C VAL A 12 3.07 11.98 -1.99
N ASN A 13 2.75 10.78 -2.48
CA ASN A 13 2.62 10.49 -3.91
C ASN A 13 1.13 10.46 -4.25
N LEU A 14 0.70 11.21 -5.25
CA LEU A 14 -0.68 11.19 -5.77
C LEU A 14 -0.66 10.84 -7.24
N ALA A 15 -1.53 9.92 -7.64
CA ALA A 15 -1.66 9.49 -9.03
C ALA A 15 -3.12 9.41 -9.45
N LEU A 16 -3.41 9.85 -10.68
CA LEU A 16 -4.69 9.63 -11.33
C LEU A 16 -4.58 8.50 -12.34
N PHE A 17 -5.60 7.66 -12.36
CA PHE A 17 -5.75 6.58 -13.31
C PHE A 17 -7.00 6.79 -14.16
N SER A 18 -6.84 6.57 -15.46
CA SER A 18 -7.94 6.50 -16.43
C SER A 18 -8.55 5.10 -16.39
N GLU A 19 -9.88 5.03 -16.25
CA GLU A 19 -10.66 3.79 -16.29
C GLU A 19 -11.07 3.41 -17.72
N LYS A 20 -10.41 3.98 -18.74
CA LYS A 20 -10.67 3.63 -20.14
C LYS A 20 -9.89 2.37 -20.50
N GLY A 21 -10.60 1.29 -20.83
CA GLY A 21 -10.02 0.01 -21.27
C GLY A 21 -10.28 -1.13 -20.28
N GLU A 22 -9.56 -2.24 -20.46
CA GLU A 22 -9.69 -3.44 -19.62
C GLU A 22 -9.03 -3.27 -18.24
N ALA A 23 -8.01 -2.40 -18.14
CA ALA A 23 -7.29 -2.11 -16.92
C ALA A 23 -7.08 -0.59 -16.73
N PRO A 24 -7.02 -0.10 -15.48
CA PRO A 24 -6.68 1.28 -15.19
C PRO A 24 -5.29 1.65 -15.71
N SER A 25 -5.17 2.80 -16.37
CA SER A 25 -3.89 3.30 -16.90
C SER A 25 -3.48 4.59 -16.22
N LEU A 26 -2.18 4.73 -15.90
CA LEU A 26 -1.65 5.94 -15.26
C LEU A 26 -1.86 7.16 -16.18
N TYR A 27 -2.50 8.20 -15.65
CA TYR A 27 -2.76 9.46 -16.36
C TYR A 27 -1.78 10.55 -15.93
N VAL A 28 -1.58 10.73 -14.62
CA VAL A 28 -0.60 11.66 -14.06
C VAL A 28 -0.19 11.20 -12.68
N GLU A 29 1.07 11.44 -12.33
CA GLU A 29 1.64 11.20 -11.00
C GLU A 29 2.39 12.45 -10.54
N LYS A 30 2.25 12.80 -9.26
CA LYS A 30 2.99 13.90 -8.62
C LYS A 30 3.40 13.52 -7.20
N THR A 31 4.60 13.95 -6.83
CA THR A 31 5.15 13.79 -5.48
C THR A 31 5.25 15.14 -4.79
N TYR A 32 4.85 15.18 -3.53
CA TYR A 32 4.85 16.37 -2.67
C TYR A 32 5.66 16.08 -1.40
N PRO A 33 6.66 16.90 -1.04
CA PRO A 33 7.37 16.75 0.23
C PRO A 33 6.42 17.06 1.40
N SER A 34 6.18 16.11 2.30
CA SER A 34 5.15 16.26 3.35
C SER A 34 5.41 17.45 4.27
N ARG A 35 6.70 17.80 4.50
CA ARG A 35 7.12 18.90 5.37
C ARG A 35 6.70 20.29 4.86
N ASP A 36 6.43 20.43 3.57
CA ASP A 36 6.11 21.72 2.93
C ASP A 36 4.63 22.08 3.08
N TYR A 37 3.84 21.20 3.71
CA TYR A 37 2.40 21.31 3.78
C TYR A 37 1.88 21.17 5.21
N PRO A 38 0.84 21.93 5.59
CA PRO A 38 0.22 21.81 6.91
C PRO A 38 -0.60 20.51 7.07
N GLY A 39 -1.03 19.89 5.97
CA GLY A 39 -1.88 18.70 5.99
C GLY A 39 -2.21 18.17 4.59
N LEU A 40 -2.76 16.96 4.53
CA LEU A 40 -3.13 16.29 3.28
C LEU A 40 -4.12 17.10 2.42
N ILE A 41 -5.07 17.80 3.06
CA ILE A 41 -6.08 18.62 2.35
C ILE A 41 -5.41 19.64 1.42
N SER A 42 -4.40 20.36 1.91
CA SER A 42 -3.69 21.37 1.10
C SER A 42 -2.94 20.78 -0.10
N ILE A 43 -2.47 19.53 0.00
CA ILE A 43 -1.84 18.81 -1.10
C ILE A 43 -2.90 18.41 -2.13
N LEU A 44 -4.03 17.85 -1.66
CA LEU A 44 -5.14 17.46 -2.53
C LEU A 44 -5.73 18.67 -3.27
N GLU A 45 -5.95 19.79 -2.60
CA GLU A 45 -6.43 21.04 -3.23
C GLU A 45 -5.51 21.47 -4.37
N ARG A 46 -4.19 21.49 -4.12
CA ARG A 46 -3.20 21.83 -5.15
C ARG A 46 -3.26 20.83 -6.32
N PHE A 47 -3.24 19.53 -6.03
CA PHE A 47 -3.26 18.49 -7.05
C PHE A 47 -4.53 18.56 -7.91
N LEU A 48 -5.70 18.72 -7.29
CA LEU A 48 -6.98 18.80 -7.99
C LEU A 48 -7.15 20.09 -8.78
N LYS A 49 -6.62 21.22 -8.31
CA LYS A 49 -6.61 22.47 -9.07
C LYS A 49 -5.80 22.36 -10.37
N GLU A 50 -4.68 21.65 -10.31
CA GLU A 50 -3.78 21.46 -11.45
C GLU A 50 -4.30 20.42 -12.45
N THR A 51 -5.09 19.43 -12.01
CA THR A 51 -5.50 18.28 -12.85
C THR A 51 -6.98 18.26 -13.21
N GLN A 52 -7.83 18.94 -12.42
CA GLN A 52 -9.28 19.06 -12.56
C GLN A 52 -9.99 17.75 -12.96
N PRO A 53 -9.77 16.64 -12.23
CA PRO A 53 -10.30 15.35 -12.62
C PRO A 53 -11.76 15.19 -12.21
N LYS A 54 -12.51 14.37 -12.95
CA LYS A 54 -13.78 13.82 -12.47
C LYS A 54 -13.53 12.49 -11.76
N LEU A 55 -13.47 12.55 -10.43
CA LEU A 55 -13.19 11.39 -9.59
C LEU A 55 -14.41 10.49 -9.47
N THR A 56 -14.20 9.20 -9.68
CA THR A 56 -15.20 8.14 -9.45
C THR A 56 -14.88 7.41 -8.16
N ARG A 57 -13.59 7.18 -7.88
CA ARG A 57 -13.09 6.50 -6.68
C ARG A 57 -11.78 7.09 -6.19
N VAL A 58 -11.53 6.95 -4.90
CA VAL A 58 -10.32 7.41 -4.24
C VAL A 58 -9.83 6.32 -3.29
N CYS A 59 -8.55 5.95 -3.37
CA CYS A 59 -7.89 5.03 -2.46
C CYS A 59 -6.59 5.67 -1.94
N LEU A 60 -6.49 5.84 -0.63
CA LEU A 60 -5.35 6.50 0.01
C LEU A 60 -4.69 5.54 1.01
N GLY A 61 -3.49 5.10 0.67
CA GLY A 61 -2.58 4.38 1.57
C GLY A 61 -1.96 5.33 2.58
N VAL A 62 -2.07 5.06 3.88
CA VAL A 62 -1.58 5.94 4.95
C VAL A 62 -0.61 5.23 5.88
N ALA A 63 0.47 5.92 6.25
CA ALA A 63 1.47 5.46 7.20
C ALA A 63 1.00 5.53 8.67
N GLY A 64 -0.11 4.85 8.98
CA GLY A 64 -0.71 4.80 10.31
C GLY A 64 -1.92 3.86 10.38
N PRO A 65 -2.45 3.61 11.58
CA PRO A 65 -3.67 2.85 11.75
C PRO A 65 -4.87 3.58 11.17
N VAL A 66 -5.77 2.82 10.54
CA VAL A 66 -7.05 3.31 10.03
C VAL A 66 -8.16 2.69 10.87
N GLN A 67 -9.03 3.54 11.42
CA GLN A 67 -10.22 3.13 12.16
C GLN A 67 -11.38 4.04 11.75
N ASP A 68 -12.51 3.46 11.35
CA ASP A 68 -13.74 4.19 10.97
C ASP A 68 -13.50 5.32 9.96
N GLY A 69 -12.67 5.07 8.95
CA GLY A 69 -12.35 6.06 7.92
C GLY A 69 -11.49 7.22 8.43
N ARG A 70 -10.77 7.03 9.54
CA ARG A 70 -9.87 8.02 10.13
C ARG A 70 -8.51 7.42 10.42
N SER A 71 -7.45 8.20 10.21
CA SER A 71 -6.08 7.82 10.53
C SER A 71 -5.28 8.97 11.13
N ARG A 72 -4.48 8.65 12.15
CA ARG A 72 -3.41 9.53 12.63
C ARG A 72 -2.09 8.97 12.12
N LEU A 73 -1.35 9.78 11.37
CA LEU A 73 -0.07 9.35 10.81
C LEU A 73 0.96 9.12 11.91
N THR A 74 1.84 8.13 11.71
CA THR A 74 2.82 7.71 12.72
C THR A 74 3.94 8.74 12.91
N HIS A 75 4.34 9.42 11.83
CA HIS A 75 5.50 10.31 11.79
C HIS A 75 5.16 11.75 11.40
N LEU A 76 3.87 12.07 11.27
CA LEU A 76 3.37 13.41 11.00
C LEU A 76 2.23 13.74 11.97
N PRO A 77 2.07 14.99 12.40
CA PRO A 77 0.98 15.40 13.29
C PRO A 77 -0.40 15.40 12.59
N TRP A 78 -0.48 14.88 11.37
CA TRP A 78 -1.68 14.89 10.55
C TRP A 78 -2.70 13.87 11.04
N VAL A 79 -3.95 14.33 11.05
CA VAL A 79 -5.13 13.47 11.18
C VAL A 79 -5.88 13.57 9.86
N ILE A 80 -6.13 12.41 9.27
CA ILE A 80 -6.87 12.28 8.01
C ILE A 80 -8.19 11.63 8.34
N ASP A 81 -9.28 12.22 7.85
CA ASP A 81 -10.63 11.71 8.03
C ASP A 81 -11.37 11.80 6.70
N ILE A 82 -11.99 10.70 6.28
CA ILE A 82 -12.76 10.66 5.02
C ILE A 82 -13.86 11.73 5.01
N ARG A 83 -14.43 12.06 6.17
CA ARG A 83 -15.47 13.08 6.30
C ARG A 83 -14.97 14.47 5.90
N ASP A 84 -13.72 14.78 6.23
CA ASP A 84 -13.07 16.06 5.89
C ASP A 84 -12.63 16.09 4.42
N LEU A 85 -12.35 14.91 3.83
CA LEU A 85 -11.94 14.79 2.43
C LEU A 85 -13.13 14.83 1.45
N LYS A 86 -14.31 14.38 1.87
CA LYS A 86 -15.49 14.22 1.02
C LYS A 86 -15.91 15.50 0.27
N PRO A 87 -15.97 16.70 0.90
CA PRO A 87 -16.32 17.93 0.19
C PRO A 87 -15.34 18.28 -0.92
N LEU A 88 -14.05 17.97 -0.72
CA LEU A 88 -12.98 18.26 -1.67
C LEU A 88 -12.95 17.27 -2.83
N LEU A 89 -13.14 15.98 -2.54
CA LEU A 89 -12.99 14.90 -3.53
C LEU A 89 -14.25 14.66 -4.37
N GLN A 90 -15.41 15.16 -3.92
CA GLN A 90 -16.69 15.09 -4.65
C GLN A 90 -17.10 13.66 -5.06
N THR A 91 -16.75 12.66 -4.24
CA THR A 91 -17.16 11.26 -4.41
C THR A 91 -17.47 10.62 -3.07
N ASP A 92 -18.43 9.69 -3.06
CA ASP A 92 -18.74 8.85 -1.90
C ASP A 92 -17.80 7.64 -1.78
N SER A 93 -17.05 7.31 -2.84
CA SER A 93 -16.17 6.13 -2.88
C SER A 93 -14.74 6.51 -2.48
N ILE A 94 -14.54 6.79 -1.20
CA ILE A 94 -13.23 7.10 -0.62
C ILE A 94 -12.84 5.99 0.36
N GLU A 95 -11.65 5.44 0.19
CA GLU A 95 -11.09 4.43 1.09
C GLU A 95 -9.74 4.90 1.64
N LEU A 96 -9.59 4.79 2.96
CA LEU A 96 -8.31 4.89 3.65
C LEU A 96 -7.86 3.48 4.02
N ILE A 97 -6.62 3.14 3.68
CA ILE A 97 -6.04 1.83 3.93
C ILE A 97 -4.65 2.03 4.51
N ASN A 98 -4.23 1.17 5.43
CA ASN A 98 -2.86 1.23 5.95
C ASN A 98 -1.83 0.90 4.84
N ASP A 99 -0.68 1.57 4.86
CA ASP A 99 0.45 1.38 3.94
C ASP A 99 0.87 -0.10 3.78
N MET A 100 1.05 -0.84 4.87
CA MET A 100 1.41 -2.26 4.83
C MET A 100 0.28 -3.15 4.28
N ALA A 101 -0.97 -2.79 4.54
CA ALA A 101 -2.13 -3.50 3.98
C ALA A 101 -2.25 -3.29 2.46
N VAL A 102 -2.02 -2.05 1.97
CA VAL A 102 -1.95 -1.76 0.53
C VAL A 102 -0.84 -2.59 -0.12
N MET A 103 0.32 -2.65 0.51
CA MET A 103 1.45 -3.44 0.05
C MET A 103 1.11 -4.94 -0.06
N ALA A 104 0.41 -5.50 0.93
CA ALA A 104 -0.08 -6.88 0.86
C ALA A 104 -1.08 -7.11 -0.28
N CYS A 105 -1.98 -6.16 -0.53
CA CYS A 105 -2.91 -6.22 -1.67
C CYS A 105 -2.22 -6.10 -3.02
N ALA A 106 -1.04 -5.47 -3.11
CA ALA A 106 -0.31 -5.31 -4.36
C ALA A 106 0.41 -6.61 -4.80
N VAL A 107 0.82 -7.45 -3.85
CA VAL A 107 1.63 -8.66 -4.13
C VAL A 107 1.04 -9.58 -5.22
N PRO A 108 -0.27 -9.92 -5.22
CA PRO A 108 -0.86 -10.75 -6.28
C PRO A 108 -0.81 -10.14 -7.69
N HIS A 109 -0.57 -8.84 -7.79
CA HIS A 109 -0.59 -8.09 -9.05
C HIS A 109 0.80 -7.79 -9.62
N LEU A 110 1.87 -8.20 -8.92
CA LEU A 110 3.24 -8.01 -9.39
C LEU A 110 3.54 -8.93 -10.57
N VAL A 111 4.27 -8.37 -11.55
CA VAL A 111 4.72 -9.12 -12.72
C VAL A 111 6.04 -9.85 -12.43
N PRO A 112 6.39 -10.91 -13.18
CA PRO A 112 7.57 -11.73 -12.87
C PRO A 112 8.90 -10.97 -12.77
N ASP A 113 9.07 -9.87 -13.51
CA ASP A 113 10.24 -9.00 -13.50
C ASP A 113 10.30 -8.03 -12.30
N GLU A 114 9.24 -7.97 -11.50
CA GLU A 114 9.19 -7.22 -10.23
C GLU A 114 9.46 -8.11 -9.00
N VAL A 115 9.69 -9.42 -9.20
CA VAL A 115 9.82 -10.39 -8.11
C VAL A 115 11.07 -11.25 -8.28
N GLU A 116 11.88 -11.30 -7.23
CA GLU A 116 13.02 -12.21 -7.12
C GLU A 116 12.67 -13.38 -6.18
N THR A 117 13.02 -14.60 -6.58
CA THR A 117 12.73 -15.80 -5.78
C THR A 117 13.93 -16.13 -4.90
N LEU A 118 13.75 -16.05 -3.57
CA LEU A 118 14.78 -16.45 -2.60
C LEU A 118 14.77 -17.96 -2.36
N GLN A 119 13.57 -18.52 -2.23
CA GLN A 119 13.38 -19.93 -1.98
C GLN A 119 12.29 -20.44 -2.93
N PRO A 120 12.63 -21.37 -3.84
CA PRO A 120 11.64 -21.96 -4.72
C PRO A 120 10.63 -22.78 -3.91
N GLY A 121 9.40 -22.78 -4.38
CA GLY A 121 8.33 -23.61 -3.86
C GLY A 121 7.14 -23.55 -4.80
N GLU A 122 6.06 -24.23 -4.44
CA GLU A 122 4.85 -24.27 -5.26
C GLU A 122 3.97 -23.06 -4.94
N PRO A 123 3.73 -22.15 -5.90
CA PRO A 123 2.91 -20.97 -5.65
C PRO A 123 1.43 -21.36 -5.60
N ASP A 124 0.79 -21.13 -4.45
CA ASP A 124 -0.65 -21.17 -4.32
C ASP A 124 -1.24 -19.77 -4.61
N ARG A 125 -2.03 -19.65 -5.68
CA ARG A 125 -2.67 -18.39 -6.10
C ARG A 125 -3.83 -17.98 -5.19
N GLU A 126 -4.45 -18.94 -4.52
CA GLU A 126 -5.53 -18.72 -3.56
C GLU A 126 -5.02 -18.81 -2.12
N GLY A 127 -3.71 -19.02 -1.96
CA GLY A 127 -3.06 -19.18 -0.68
C GLY A 127 -2.94 -17.88 0.12
N LYS A 128 -2.53 -18.04 1.38
CA LYS A 128 -2.29 -16.91 2.27
C LYS A 128 -0.95 -16.27 1.93
N ILE A 129 -0.89 -14.94 1.93
CA ILE A 129 0.33 -14.18 1.70
C ILE A 129 0.73 -13.49 3.00
N GLY A 130 1.96 -13.69 3.44
CA GLY A 130 2.61 -12.86 4.45
C GLY A 130 3.51 -11.84 3.77
N VAL A 131 3.51 -10.61 4.25
CA VAL A 131 4.41 -9.54 3.80
C VAL A 131 5.24 -9.06 4.97
N LEU A 132 6.54 -8.95 4.78
CA LEU A 132 7.47 -8.35 5.73
C LEU A 132 8.24 -7.26 5.00
N ALA A 133 8.21 -6.04 5.51
CA ALA A 133 8.94 -4.91 4.95
C ALA A 133 9.97 -4.41 5.96
N ALA A 134 11.25 -4.55 5.62
CA ALA A 134 12.35 -4.07 6.46
C ALA A 134 12.77 -2.65 6.01
N GLY A 135 12.68 -1.69 6.94
CA GLY A 135 13.10 -0.30 6.77
C GLY A 135 13.67 0.26 8.08
N THR A 136 13.25 1.46 8.49
CA THR A 136 13.59 2.00 9.83
C THR A 136 13.00 1.19 10.98
N GLY A 137 11.98 0.36 10.69
CA GLY A 137 11.48 -0.70 11.54
C GLY A 137 11.08 -1.91 10.70
N LEU A 138 10.43 -2.89 11.32
CA LEU A 138 9.89 -4.07 10.62
C LEU A 138 8.38 -3.94 10.50
N GLY A 139 7.91 -3.63 9.29
CA GLY A 139 6.51 -3.70 8.92
C GLY A 139 6.12 -5.14 8.60
N GLN A 140 4.94 -5.55 9.04
CA GLN A 140 4.40 -6.87 8.73
C GLN A 140 2.95 -6.72 8.29
N ALA A 141 2.53 -7.47 7.29
CA ALA A 141 1.14 -7.61 6.90
C ALA A 141 0.83 -9.02 6.42
N PHE A 142 -0.45 -9.33 6.30
CA PHE A 142 -0.91 -10.55 5.66
C PHE A 142 -2.11 -10.28 4.78
N LEU A 143 -2.27 -11.11 3.76
CA LEU A 143 -3.43 -11.21 2.89
C LEU A 143 -3.99 -12.63 3.05
N VAL A 144 -5.23 -12.75 3.49
CA VAL A 144 -5.91 -14.04 3.57
C VAL A 144 -7.22 -13.98 2.78
N PRO A 145 -7.57 -15.02 2.00
CA PRO A 145 -8.88 -15.10 1.36
C PRO A 145 -10.00 -15.03 2.42
N PHE A 146 -11.05 -14.27 2.11
CA PHE A 146 -12.23 -14.13 2.98
C PHE A 146 -13.50 -13.96 2.14
N GLY A 147 -14.24 -15.06 1.93
CA GLY A 147 -15.38 -15.07 1.01
C GLY A 147 -14.94 -14.71 -0.40
N GLU A 148 -15.63 -13.76 -1.03
CA GLU A 148 -15.26 -13.20 -2.36
C GLU A 148 -14.17 -12.11 -2.29
N GLY A 149 -13.56 -11.87 -1.12
CA GLY A 149 -12.58 -10.81 -0.90
C GLY A 149 -11.35 -11.28 -0.14
N VAL A 150 -10.63 -10.33 0.46
CA VAL A 150 -9.38 -10.59 1.19
C VAL A 150 -9.35 -9.83 2.51
N ALA A 151 -9.07 -10.51 3.61
CA ALA A 151 -8.81 -9.82 4.87
C ALA A 151 -7.32 -9.46 4.93
N THR A 152 -7.04 -8.24 5.42
CA THR A 152 -5.68 -7.79 5.70
C THR A 152 -5.51 -7.50 7.18
N GLY A 153 -4.32 -7.76 7.69
CA GLY A 153 -3.90 -7.26 8.99
C GLY A 153 -2.45 -6.83 8.88
N TRP A 154 -2.06 -5.88 9.71
CA TRP A 154 -0.70 -5.37 9.73
C TRP A 154 -0.23 -5.15 11.16
N TRP A 155 1.08 -5.19 11.35
CA TRP A 155 1.72 -5.08 12.65
C TRP A 155 3.06 -4.35 12.52
N LYS A 156 3.32 -3.43 13.46
CA LYS A 156 4.65 -2.86 13.69
C LYS A 156 5.03 -3.16 15.13
N PRO A 157 5.88 -4.17 15.40
CA PRO A 157 6.34 -4.40 16.76
C PRO A 157 7.18 -3.20 17.19
N LYS A 158 6.85 -2.61 18.34
CA LYS A 158 7.91 -1.93 19.11
C LYS A 158 8.81 -3.04 19.63
N ALA A 159 10.13 -2.87 19.49
CA ALA A 159 11.12 -3.87 19.89
C ALA A 159 10.73 -4.51 21.24
N GLY A 160 10.44 -5.81 21.22
CA GLY A 160 10.30 -6.62 22.43
C GLY A 160 8.92 -7.18 22.78
N ASN A 161 7.78 -6.77 22.18
CA ASN A 161 6.47 -7.33 22.57
C ASN A 161 5.57 -7.61 21.35
N ALA A 162 5.14 -8.87 21.22
CA ALA A 162 4.12 -9.32 20.28
C ALA A 162 2.78 -9.40 21.00
N THR A 163 1.79 -8.64 20.53
CA THR A 163 0.38 -8.78 20.89
C THR A 163 -0.42 -8.90 19.59
N PHE A 164 -1.70 -9.27 19.60
CA PHE A 164 -2.46 -9.47 18.35
C PHE A 164 -2.99 -8.14 17.76
N PRO A 165 -2.96 -7.94 16.42
CA PRO A 165 -3.43 -6.70 15.76
C PRO A 165 -4.96 -6.58 15.62
N PRO A 166 -5.46 -5.35 15.39
CA PRO A 166 -6.78 -5.14 14.79
C PRO A 166 -6.80 -5.68 13.35
N VAL A 167 -7.84 -6.45 13.03
CA VAL A 167 -8.08 -6.99 11.68
C VAL A 167 -8.91 -5.99 10.88
N THR A 168 -8.49 -5.68 9.65
CA THR A 168 -9.29 -4.89 8.72
C THR A 168 -9.81 -5.82 7.63
N THR A 169 -11.13 -6.00 7.58
CA THR A 169 -11.76 -6.68 6.44
C THR A 169 -11.82 -5.71 5.28
N TRP A 170 -11.21 -6.09 4.17
CA TRP A 170 -11.29 -5.32 2.93
C TRP A 170 -11.99 -6.17 1.87
N LYS A 171 -12.91 -5.56 1.13
CA LYS A 171 -13.44 -6.20 -0.08
C LYS A 171 -12.85 -5.43 -1.24
N PRO A 172 -12.09 -6.08 -2.15
CA PRO A 172 -11.65 -5.42 -3.37
C PRO A 172 -12.89 -4.93 -4.12
N ARG A 173 -13.12 -3.61 -4.14
CA ARG A 173 -14.07 -2.94 -5.06
C ARG A 173 -13.35 -2.37 -6.28
N PHE A 174 -12.07 -2.69 -6.38
CA PHE A 174 -11.12 -2.20 -7.35
C PHE A 174 -10.77 -3.37 -8.28
N GLY A 175 -10.84 -3.17 -9.60
CA GLY A 175 -10.14 -4.06 -10.53
C GLY A 175 -8.63 -4.00 -10.28
N ASN A 176 -7.81 -4.90 -10.82
CA ASN A 176 -6.37 -4.96 -10.56
C ASN A 176 -5.69 -3.57 -10.59
N PHE A 177 -5.22 -3.06 -9.43
CA PHE A 177 -4.34 -1.89 -9.35
C PHE A 177 -2.96 -2.33 -8.90
N SER A 178 -1.94 -1.94 -9.66
CA SER A 178 -0.56 -1.94 -9.18
C SER A 178 -0.25 -0.53 -8.67
N VAL A 179 -0.04 -0.40 -7.37
CA VAL A 179 0.59 0.80 -6.80
C VAL A 179 2.09 0.61 -6.99
N ARG A 180 2.65 1.30 -7.98
CA ARG A 180 4.08 1.25 -8.24
C ARG A 180 4.81 2.02 -7.14
N GLU A 181 5.33 1.32 -6.13
CA GLU A 181 6.36 1.90 -5.26
C GLU A 181 7.68 1.98 -6.06
N PRO A 182 8.33 3.15 -6.19
CA PRO A 182 9.65 3.19 -6.79
C PRO A 182 10.73 2.85 -5.74
N ALA A 183 11.61 1.91 -6.13
CA ALA A 183 12.94 1.60 -5.58
C ALA A 183 13.06 0.53 -4.46
N GLY A 184 12.33 -0.58 -4.55
CA GLY A 184 12.57 -1.77 -3.72
C GLY A 184 12.53 -3.07 -4.50
N TRP A 185 13.30 -4.07 -4.06
CA TRP A 185 13.22 -5.44 -4.57
C TRP A 185 12.21 -6.23 -3.72
N LEU A 186 11.25 -6.92 -4.35
CA LEU A 186 10.42 -7.92 -3.68
C LEU A 186 11.10 -9.29 -3.76
N LEU A 187 11.26 -9.93 -2.61
CA LEU A 187 11.85 -11.24 -2.44
C LEU A 187 10.79 -12.22 -1.96
N ARG A 188 10.44 -13.23 -2.76
CA ARG A 188 9.43 -14.23 -2.41
C ARG A 188 10.07 -15.50 -1.83
N MET A 189 9.52 -15.98 -0.72
CA MET A 189 9.81 -17.28 -0.10
C MET A 189 8.51 -18.07 -0.02
N CYS A 190 8.44 -19.24 -0.68
CA CYS A 190 7.34 -20.18 -0.46
C CYS A 190 7.72 -21.14 0.68
N CYS A 191 6.84 -21.32 1.67
CA CYS A 191 6.99 -22.34 2.69
C CYS A 191 6.00 -23.48 2.41
N PRO A 192 6.47 -24.61 1.83
CA PRO A 192 5.58 -25.68 1.34
C PRO A 192 4.71 -26.29 2.45
N ASP A 193 5.25 -26.39 3.66
CA ASP A 193 4.62 -27.18 4.74
C ASP A 193 3.47 -26.47 5.47
N ARG A 194 3.17 -25.20 5.16
CA ARG A 194 2.15 -24.42 5.90
C ARG A 194 1.13 -23.66 5.05
N GLY A 195 1.19 -23.75 3.71
CA GLY A 195 0.25 -23.05 2.82
C GLY A 195 0.36 -21.52 2.88
N TRP A 196 1.57 -20.99 3.15
CA TRP A 196 1.86 -19.55 3.16
C TRP A 196 2.92 -19.23 2.10
N SER A 197 2.64 -18.20 1.29
CA SER A 197 3.66 -17.46 0.55
C SER A 197 4.14 -16.30 1.42
N VAL A 198 5.42 -16.22 1.75
CA VAL A 198 6.01 -15.07 2.45
C VAL A 198 6.73 -14.19 1.43
N CYS A 199 6.47 -12.89 1.49
CA CYS A 199 7.02 -11.86 0.63
C CYS A 199 7.82 -10.89 1.50
N LEU A 200 9.12 -10.80 1.26
CA LEU A 200 10.04 -9.86 1.89
C LEU A 200 10.23 -8.66 0.96
N ILE A 201 9.82 -7.48 1.39
CA ILE A 201 9.99 -6.24 0.63
C ILE A 201 11.13 -5.45 1.27
N PHE A 202 12.13 -5.09 0.47
CA PHE A 202 13.21 -4.22 0.90
C PHE A 202 13.07 -2.87 0.22
N SER A 203 12.90 -1.79 0.99
CA SER A 203 13.02 -0.43 0.44
C SER A 203 14.50 -0.01 0.51
N GLY A 204 15.16 -0.05 -0.64
CA GLY A 204 16.58 0.29 -0.75
C GLY A 204 17.26 -0.35 -1.96
N SER A 205 18.20 0.37 -2.56
CA SER A 205 19.13 -0.20 -3.54
C SER A 205 19.98 -1.27 -2.86
N VAL A 206 19.68 -2.55 -3.09
CA VAL A 206 20.65 -3.62 -2.86
C VAL A 206 21.77 -3.36 -3.88
N THR A 207 22.82 -2.68 -3.44
CA THR A 207 24.08 -2.72 -4.18
C THR A 207 24.47 -4.19 -4.22
N ASN A 208 24.61 -4.69 -5.45
CA ASN A 208 24.90 -6.06 -5.80
C ASN A 208 26.18 -6.53 -5.08
N SER A 209 26.04 -7.03 -3.86
CA SER A 209 27.10 -7.75 -3.13
C SER A 209 26.96 -9.24 -3.42
N ARG A 210 27.01 -9.60 -4.71
CA ARG A 210 27.48 -10.91 -5.14
C ARG A 210 28.95 -11.03 -4.76
N ASN A 211 29.24 -11.26 -3.47
CA ASN A 211 30.44 -11.84 -2.90
C ASN A 211 30.47 -11.57 -1.39
N ARG A 212 29.90 -12.49 -0.61
CA ARG A 212 30.37 -12.97 0.71
C ARG A 212 29.23 -13.66 1.45
N ILE A 213 28.95 -14.90 1.04
CA ILE A 213 28.58 -15.96 1.97
C ILE A 213 29.41 -17.16 1.49
N GLY A 214 30.54 -17.35 2.15
CA GLY A 214 31.25 -18.62 2.23
C GLY A 214 31.04 -19.18 3.62
#